data_AF-A0A7V9FVR4-F1
#
_entry.id   AF-A0A7V9FVR4-F1
#
_cell.length_a   1.000
_cell.length_b   1.000
_cell.length_c   1.000
_cell.angle_alpha   90.00
_cell.angle_beta   90.00
_cell.angle_gamma   90.00
#
_symmetry.space_group_name_H-M   'P 1'
#
loop_
_entity.id
_entity.type
_entity.pdbx_description
1 polymer ?
#
loop_
_entity_poly.entity_id
_entity_poly.type
_entity_poly.pdbx_seq_one_letter_code
_entity_poly.pdbx_strand_id
1 'polypeptide(L)'
;CASAAGRGSIRHELVARLLVACAVAGAGSTPGDGAGRAAVADLLTRLDRTSGLEAWRWTALAAQHLGIDRWWDLAERQVDVLAGRSGEHAATLRSFARRWLDAWR
;
A
#
# COMPACT_ATOMS: atom_id res chain seq x y z
N CYS A 1 -11.06 -15.64 19.89
CA CYS A 1 -10.85 -14.27 19.39
C CYS A 1 -11.29 -14.19 17.93
N ALA A 2 -12.38 -13.48 17.63
CA ALA A 2 -12.83 -13.31 16.24
C ALA A 2 -11.80 -12.47 15.47
N SER A 3 -11.31 -12.98 14.33
CA SER A 3 -10.43 -12.25 13.44
C SER A 3 -11.13 -11.00 12.89
N ALA A 4 -10.39 -10.03 12.36
CA ALA A 4 -10.99 -8.87 11.70
C ALA A 4 -11.91 -9.28 10.52
N ALA A 5 -11.66 -10.44 9.90
CA ALA A 5 -12.55 -11.07 8.92
C ALA A 5 -13.90 -11.49 9.55
N GLY A 6 -13.90 -11.95 10.81
CA GLY A 6 -15.11 -12.22 11.58
C GLY A 6 -15.94 -10.98 11.96
N ARG A 7 -15.42 -9.76 11.70
CA ARG A 7 -16.15 -8.49 11.83
C ARG A 7 -16.49 -7.85 10.47
N GLY A 8 -16.29 -8.55 9.36
CA GLY A 8 -16.78 -8.16 8.03
C GLY A 8 -16.06 -6.98 7.36
N SER A 9 -14.91 -6.54 7.85
CA SER A 9 -14.20 -5.41 7.23
C SER A 9 -13.14 -5.90 6.25
N ILE A 10 -13.54 -6.05 4.99
CA ILE A 10 -12.71 -6.44 3.83
C ILE A 10 -11.36 -5.71 3.82
N ARG A 11 -11.34 -4.43 4.20
CA ARG A 11 -10.12 -3.63 4.34
C ARG A 11 -9.09 -4.27 5.27
N HIS A 12 -9.50 -4.63 6.49
CA HIS A 12 -8.57 -5.16 7.48
C HIS A 12 -8.03 -6.54 7.08
N GLU A 13 -8.84 -7.35 6.40
CA GLU A 13 -8.38 -8.61 5.82
C GLU A 13 -7.31 -8.37 4.75
N LEU A 14 -7.54 -7.43 3.82
CA LEU A 14 -6.58 -7.11 2.77
C LEU A 14 -5.25 -6.58 3.34
N VAL A 15 -5.30 -5.71 4.35
CA VAL A 15 -4.09 -5.23 5.04
C VAL A 15 -3.35 -6.38 5.71
N ALA A 16 -4.04 -7.26 6.45
CA ALA A 16 -3.40 -8.41 7.08
C ALA A 16 -2.72 -9.33 6.04
N ARG A 17 -3.39 -9.59 4.92
CA ARG A 17 -2.83 -10.39 3.81
C ARG A 17 -1.63 -9.71 3.16
N LEU A 18 -1.67 -8.39 2.99
CA LEU A 18 -0.55 -7.62 2.47
C LEU A 18 0.68 -7.76 3.38
N LEU A 19 0.52 -7.61 4.69
CA LEU A 19 1.61 -7.72 5.65
C LEU A 19 2.25 -9.11 5.63
N VAL A 20 1.43 -10.17 5.57
CA VAL A 20 1.93 -11.55 5.44
C VAL A 20 2.66 -11.74 4.11
N ALA A 21 2.10 -11.28 3.00
CA ALA A 21 2.73 -11.40 1.68
C ALA A 21 4.06 -10.65 1.60
N CYS A 22 4.15 -9.46 2.22
CA CYS A 22 5.39 -8.70 2.32
C CYS A 22 6.44 -9.45 3.15
N ALA A 23 6.07 -10.00 4.31
CA ALA A 23 6.98 -10.78 5.14
C ALA A 23 7.50 -12.03 4.42
N VAL A 24 6.63 -12.76 3.72
CA VAL A 24 7.01 -13.94 2.92
C VAL A 24 7.95 -13.54 1.78
N ALA A 25 7.62 -12.49 1.02
CA ALA A 25 8.43 -12.02 -0.10
C ALA A 25 9.78 -11.43 0.36
N GLY A 26 9.86 -10.88 1.56
CA GLY A 26 11.11 -10.40 2.17
C GLY A 26 11.99 -11.54 2.67
N ALA A 27 11.39 -12.57 3.27
CA ALA A 27 12.09 -13.76 3.77
C ALA A 27 12.56 -14.70 2.64
N GLY A 28 11.82 -14.74 1.52
CA GLY A 28 12.16 -15.47 0.30
C GLY A 28 13.22 -14.76 -0.54
N SER A 29 14.42 -14.54 0.01
CA SER A 29 15.56 -13.88 -0.68
C SER A 29 16.20 -14.73 -1.80
N THR A 30 15.46 -15.65 -2.42
CA THR A 30 15.96 -16.46 -3.54
C THR A 30 15.74 -15.69 -4.86
N PRO A 31 16.76 -15.53 -5.72
CA PRO A 31 16.59 -14.89 -7.03
C PRO A 31 15.61 -15.72 -7.86
N GLY A 32 14.37 -15.25 -8.02
CA GLY A 32 13.31 -15.97 -8.72
C GLY A 32 11.91 -15.90 -8.09
N ASP A 33 11.77 -15.37 -6.86
CA ASP A 33 10.46 -15.23 -6.21
C ASP A 33 9.62 -14.06 -6.77
N GLY A 34 9.31 -14.13 -8.07
CA GLY A 34 8.34 -13.27 -8.72
C GLY A 34 6.91 -13.51 -8.20
N ALA A 35 6.64 -14.69 -7.64
CA ALA A 35 5.32 -15.06 -7.13
C ALA A 35 4.93 -14.25 -5.89
N GLY A 36 5.84 -14.11 -4.91
CA GLY A 36 5.62 -13.27 -3.73
C GLY A 36 5.37 -11.81 -4.11
N ARG A 37 6.19 -11.24 -5.00
CA ARG A 37 6.01 -9.85 -5.47
C ARG A 37 4.73 -9.65 -6.28
N ALA A 38 4.31 -10.65 -7.07
CA ALA A 38 3.05 -10.61 -7.80
C ALA A 38 1.84 -10.63 -6.86
N ALA A 39 1.89 -11.45 -5.81
CA ALA A 39 0.84 -11.49 -4.78
C ALA A 39 0.70 -10.15 -4.06
N VAL A 40 1.82 -9.50 -3.71
CA VAL A 40 1.80 -8.16 -3.14
C VAL A 40 1.19 -7.15 -4.11
N ALA A 41 1.55 -7.19 -5.40
CA ALA A 41 0.99 -6.28 -6.40
C ALA A 41 -0.53 -6.43 -6.58
N ASP A 42 -1.06 -7.65 -6.54
CA ASP A 42 -2.52 -7.89 -6.56
C ASP A 42 -3.20 -7.27 -5.34
N LEU A 43 -2.63 -7.49 -4.15
CA LEU A 43 -3.17 -6.96 -2.90
C LEU A 43 -3.16 -5.42 -2.89
N LEU A 44 -2.10 -4.78 -3.40
CA LEU A 44 -2.05 -3.33 -3.55
C LEU A 44 -3.14 -2.80 -4.49
N THR A 45 -3.39 -3.51 -5.60
CA THR A 45 -4.48 -3.16 -6.55
C THR A 45 -5.86 -3.27 -5.89
N ARG A 46 -6.07 -4.30 -5.06
CA ARG A 46 -7.33 -4.49 -4.32
C ARG A 46 -7.50 -3.46 -3.20
N LEU A 47 -6.41 -3.09 -2.52
CA LEU A 47 -6.41 -2.03 -1.51
C LEU A 47 -6.72 -0.66 -2.13
N ASP A 48 -6.19 -0.35 -3.30
CA ASP A 48 -6.50 0.89 -4.03
C ASP A 48 -8.02 1.08 -4.23
N ARG A 49 -8.72 -0.01 -4.56
CA ARG A 49 -10.17 0.01 -4.79
C ARG A 49 -11.00 0.08 -3.50
N THR A 50 -10.44 -0.33 -2.36
CA THR A 50 -11.20 -0.55 -1.11
C THR A 50 -10.81 0.40 0.02
N SER A 51 -9.62 0.98 -0.04
CA SER A 51 -8.97 1.67 1.09
C SER A 51 -8.62 3.11 0.71
N GLY A 52 -9.59 3.86 0.18
CA GLY A 52 -9.41 5.15 -0.49
C GLY A 52 -8.34 6.09 0.09
N LEU A 53 -8.44 6.46 1.38
CA LEU A 53 -7.50 7.41 2.02
C LEU A 53 -6.17 6.81 2.46
N GLU A 54 -6.04 5.48 2.46
CA GLU A 54 -4.91 4.75 3.05
C GLU A 54 -4.12 3.95 2.02
N ALA A 55 -4.66 3.73 0.82
CA ALA A 55 -4.04 2.90 -0.20
C ALA A 55 -2.59 3.31 -0.50
N TRP A 56 -2.33 4.61 -0.69
CA TRP A 56 -0.99 5.14 -0.93
C TRP A 56 -0.01 4.87 0.21
N ARG A 57 -0.48 4.88 1.48
CA ARG A 57 0.37 4.57 2.65
C ARG A 57 0.75 3.09 2.67
N TRP A 58 -0.20 2.20 2.42
CA TRP A 58 0.08 0.77 2.37
C TRP A 58 1.00 0.39 1.21
N THR A 59 0.83 1.03 0.05
CA THR A 59 1.74 0.89 -1.09
C THR A 59 3.16 1.34 -0.75
N ALA A 60 3.32 2.50 -0.10
CA ALA A 60 4.62 3.02 0.30
C ALA A 60 5.33 2.12 1.33
N LEU A 61 4.60 1.60 2.33
CA LEU A 61 5.15 0.65 3.29
C LEU A 61 5.62 -0.65 2.62
N ALA A 62 4.86 -1.16 1.64
CA ALA A 62 5.29 -2.32 0.86
C ALA A 62 6.53 -2.01 0.00
N ALA A 63 6.61 -0.82 -0.59
CA ALA A 63 7.76 -0.35 -1.36
C ALA A 63 9.03 -0.29 -0.51
N GLN A 64 8.93 0.31 0.68
CA GLN A 64 10.01 0.37 1.66
C GLN A 64 10.47 -1.03 2.07
N HIS A 65 9.53 -1.89 2.47
CA HIS A 65 9.86 -3.21 3.01
C HIS A 65 10.54 -4.12 1.98
N LEU A 66 10.15 -4.03 0.71
CA LEU A 66 10.66 -4.91 -0.35
C LEU A 66 11.68 -4.24 -1.28
N GLY A 67 12.04 -2.98 -1.02
CA GLY A 67 12.99 -2.20 -1.80
C GLY A 67 12.59 -2.07 -3.27
N ILE A 68 11.32 -1.76 -3.55
CA ILE A 68 10.79 -1.71 -4.94
C ILE A 68 10.37 -0.29 -5.33
N ASP A 69 11.19 0.38 -6.14
CA ASP A 69 10.97 1.76 -6.58
C ASP A 69 9.66 2.00 -7.34
N ARG A 70 9.26 1.07 -8.23
CA ARG A 70 8.00 1.23 -8.98
C ARG A 70 6.75 1.34 -8.08
N TRP A 71 6.84 0.86 -6.84
CA TRP A 71 5.74 0.98 -5.88
C TRP A 71 5.77 2.31 -5.14
N TRP A 72 6.92 2.96 -4.99
CA TRP A 72 6.98 4.36 -4.59
C TRP A 72 6.25 5.24 -5.61
N ASP A 73 6.51 5.04 -6.91
CA ASP A 73 5.81 5.79 -7.96
C ASP A 73 4.29 5.53 -7.95
N LEU A 74 3.89 4.30 -7.61
CA LEU A 74 2.46 3.97 -7.47
C LEU A 74 1.84 4.72 -6.28
N ALA A 75 2.51 4.78 -5.14
CA ALA A 75 2.03 5.52 -3.98
C ALA A 75 1.88 7.02 -4.30
N GLU A 76 2.86 7.63 -4.98
CA GLU A 76 2.78 9.03 -5.42
C GLU A 76 1.59 9.26 -6.36
N ARG A 77 1.37 8.39 -7.35
CA ARG A 77 0.19 8.49 -8.24
C ARG A 77 -1.13 8.36 -7.49
N GLN A 78 -1.21 7.48 -6.50
CA GLN A 78 -2.42 7.30 -5.68
C GLN A 78 -2.72 8.57 -4.86
N VAL A 79 -1.70 9.27 -4.36
CA VAL A 79 -1.85 10.57 -3.70
C VAL A 79 -2.42 11.60 -4.66
N ASP A 80 -1.91 11.67 -5.90
CA ASP A 80 -2.39 12.64 -6.88
C ASP A 80 -3.84 12.39 -7.29
N VAL A 81 -4.22 11.13 -7.49
CA VAL A 81 -5.62 10.76 -7.76
C VAL A 81 -6.53 11.15 -6.59
N LEU A 82 -6.08 10.89 -5.35
CA LEU A 82 -6.85 11.25 -4.16
C LEU A 82 -6.97 12.77 -3.99
N ALA A 83 -5.89 13.51 -4.25
CA ALA A 83 -5.87 14.97 -4.22
C ALA A 83 -6.81 15.55 -5.28
N GLY A 84 -6.84 14.98 -6.49
CA GLY A 84 -7.78 15.38 -7.55
C GLY A 84 -9.25 15.26 -7.15
N ARG A 85 -9.59 14.41 -6.17
CA ARG A 85 -10.95 14.23 -5.64
C ARG A 85 -11.23 15.03 -4.36
N SER A 86 -10.21 15.70 -3.80
CA SER A 86 -10.29 16.32 -2.47
C SER A 86 -10.67 17.81 -2.48
N GLY A 87 -10.94 18.39 -3.67
CA GLY A 87 -11.35 19.78 -3.82
C GLY A 87 -10.35 20.77 -3.19
N GLU A 88 -10.85 21.68 -2.35
CA GLU A 88 -10.03 22.68 -1.65
C GLU A 88 -8.93 22.07 -0.75
N HIS A 89 -9.09 20.82 -0.31
CA HIS A 89 -8.13 20.14 0.56
C HIS A 89 -6.97 19.49 -0.21
N ALA A 90 -6.98 19.54 -1.56
CA ALA A 90 -6.00 18.85 -2.40
C ALA A 90 -4.56 19.26 -2.09
N ALA A 91 -4.28 20.56 -1.89
CA ALA A 91 -2.95 21.06 -1.58
C ALA A 91 -2.44 20.54 -0.22
N THR A 92 -3.27 20.64 0.81
CA THR A 92 -2.96 20.13 2.16
C THR A 92 -2.68 18.63 2.14
N LEU A 93 -3.49 17.85 1.41
CA LEU A 93 -3.29 16.41 1.26
C LEU A 93 -1.94 16.11 0.58
N ARG A 94 -1.61 16.77 -0.54
CA ARG A 94 -0.32 16.58 -1.23
C ARG A 94 0.86 16.91 -0.32
N SER A 95 0.80 18.04 0.39
CA SER A 95 1.86 18.44 1.30
C SER A 95 2.03 17.46 2.46
N PHE A 96 0.94 16.96 3.03
CA PHE A 96 0.98 15.93 4.06
C PHE A 96 1.58 14.63 3.51
N ALA A 97 1.08 14.15 2.38
CA ALA A 97 1.52 12.91 1.79
C ALA A 97 2.99 12.96 1.36
N ARG A 98 3.46 14.06 0.78
CA ARG A 98 4.88 14.24 0.42
C ARG A 98 5.78 14.12 1.65
N ARG A 99 5.50 14.89 2.71
CA ARG A 99 6.27 14.80 3.97
C ARG A 99 6.28 13.40 4.56
N TRP A 100 5.15 12.70 4.46
CA TRP A 100 5.06 11.34 4.95
C TRP A 100 5.90 10.40 4.07
N LEU A 101 5.72 10.40 2.75
CA LEU A 101 6.50 9.54 1.84
C LEU A 101 8.00 9.76 1.99
N ASP A 102 8.45 11.01 2.10
CA ASP A 102 9.86 11.36 2.28
C ASP A 102 10.43 10.86 3.62
N ALA A 103 9.60 10.68 4.65
CA ALA A 103 10.03 10.15 5.95
C ALA A 103 10.19 8.62 5.96
N TRP A 104 9.59 7.92 4.99
CA TRP A 104 9.59 6.45 4.91
C TRP A 104 10.36 5.89 3.70
N ARG A 105 10.82 6.76 2.79
CA ARG A 105 11.69 6.40 1.66
C ARG A 105 13.14 6.24 2.11
#